data_AF-A0A955QUG5-F1
#
_entry.id   AF-A0A955QUG5-F1
#
_cell.length_a   1.000
_cell.length_b   1.000
_cell.length_c   1.000
_cell.angle_alpha   90.00
_cell.angle_beta   90.00
_cell.angle_gamma   90.00
#
_symmetry.space_group_name_H-M   'P 1'
#
loop_
_entity.id
_entity.type
_entity.pdbx_description
1 polymer ?
#
loop_
_entity_poly.entity_id
_entity_poly.type
_entity_poly.pdbx_seq_one_letter_code
_entity_poly.pdbx_strand_id
1 'polypeptide(L)'
;MRYAILILGLLVVACTPTTETVGVRDAQNQFSEGWDKDKAAEWLDARADWWLHAERTQRVTDEQGSVACFGCHTVHTYTFVRADLAPGTGSVPHIMNTIARRLAAGVNVPPWNVKPEGREQQSRGSEAINAALLLAYQEARSGAAQPSDRLLTAFDRLWHWQRLDGGWDWFNFSFEPLATIEAQHFAACQAAIAVGIAPGYYSDDSASPELRRHVEMLRTWVHNSRNKENLFGEAWLLRASTKLSGLLEPGERTEIVERLLEKQVTEGEDSGAWMLYNLNRWKYSQSAPPAIPRDLLPEARKPDPYSTGMISAILMDYGVPVDHPSIITAIAWLKAHQQDDGSWRAYSINKIRDKDDIAYLFMSDEATAWAALALLEFERRGGKGV
;
A
#
# COMPACT_ATOMS: atom_id res chain seq x y z
N MET A 1 36.48 -70.49 59.56
CA MET A 1 35.51 -71.23 60.40
C MET A 1 34.23 -70.42 60.45
N ARG A 2 33.12 -71.01 59.96
CA ARG A 2 31.70 -70.60 60.02
C ARG A 2 31.20 -69.46 59.12
N TYR A 3 30.27 -69.87 58.25
CA TYR A 3 29.35 -69.12 57.40
C TYR A 3 28.21 -68.45 58.21
N ALA A 4 27.67 -67.33 57.71
CA ALA A 4 26.24 -67.04 57.73
C ALA A 4 25.90 -65.94 56.71
N ILE A 5 24.93 -66.24 55.84
CA ILE A 5 24.26 -65.37 54.87
C ILE A 5 23.18 -64.56 55.62
N LEU A 6 22.97 -63.29 55.27
CA LEU A 6 21.69 -62.61 55.48
C LEU A 6 21.41 -61.57 54.40
N ILE A 7 20.14 -61.56 54.01
CA ILE A 7 19.54 -61.08 52.76
C ILE A 7 18.85 -59.73 52.97
N LEU A 8 18.90 -58.91 51.91
CA LEU A 8 18.05 -57.78 51.47
C LEU A 8 17.37 -56.86 52.49
N GLY A 9 17.54 -55.56 52.24
CA GLY A 9 16.58 -54.51 52.53
C GLY A 9 16.96 -53.21 51.82
N LEU A 10 16.50 -53.03 50.58
CA LEU A 10 16.59 -51.73 49.88
C LEU A 10 15.71 -50.71 50.61
N LEU A 11 16.34 -49.65 51.13
CA LEU A 11 15.65 -48.47 51.66
C LEU A 11 16.04 -47.27 50.79
N VAL A 12 15.05 -46.77 50.06
CA VAL A 12 15.13 -45.58 49.20
C VAL A 12 15.28 -44.36 50.10
N VAL A 13 16.39 -43.64 49.97
CA VAL A 13 16.54 -42.27 50.49
C VAL A 13 16.51 -41.32 49.31
N ALA A 14 15.43 -40.54 49.23
CA ALA A 14 15.27 -39.47 48.27
C ALA A 14 16.26 -38.35 48.61
N CYS A 15 17.18 -38.07 47.69
CA CYS A 15 18.12 -36.95 47.77
C CYS A 15 17.57 -35.83 46.87
N THR A 16 17.15 -34.71 47.44
CA THR A 16 16.76 -33.51 46.68
C THR A 16 18.00 -32.68 46.38
N PRO A 17 18.35 -32.41 45.10
CA PRO A 17 19.36 -31.43 44.78
C PRO A 17 18.75 -30.01 44.80
N THR A 18 19.34 -29.14 45.61
CA THR A 18 19.19 -27.69 45.51
C THR A 18 19.98 -27.18 44.31
N THR A 19 19.28 -26.68 43.28
CA THR A 19 19.88 -25.88 42.22
C THR A 19 19.46 -24.42 42.39
N GLU A 20 20.43 -23.56 42.68
CA GLU A 20 20.30 -22.12 42.53
C GLU A 20 20.02 -21.80 41.06
N THR A 21 18.78 -21.40 40.77
CA THR A 21 18.42 -20.79 39.49
C THR A 21 18.87 -19.34 39.47
N VAL A 22 20.03 -19.09 38.86
CA VAL A 22 20.33 -17.78 38.25
C VAL A 22 19.20 -17.48 37.26
N GLY A 23 18.57 -16.31 37.41
CA GLY A 23 17.39 -15.91 36.66
C GLY A 23 17.61 -15.92 35.15
N VAL A 24 17.12 -16.99 34.51
CA VAL A 24 16.70 -17.01 33.11
C VAL A 24 15.19 -17.13 33.14
N ARG A 25 14.52 -16.03 33.51
CA ARG A 25 13.10 -15.82 33.27
C ARG A 25 12.97 -14.38 32.81
N ASP A 26 12.41 -14.24 31.60
CA ASP A 26 11.91 -13.01 30.94
C ASP A 26 12.52 -12.74 29.56
N ALA A 27 12.65 -13.77 28.73
CA ALA A 27 12.85 -13.61 27.28
C ALA A 27 11.90 -14.49 26.42
N GLN A 28 10.82 -15.00 27.02
CA GLN A 28 9.81 -15.81 26.32
C GLN A 28 8.37 -15.30 26.55
N ASN A 29 8.21 -14.02 26.91
CA ASN A 29 6.89 -13.43 27.16
C ASN A 29 6.75 -12.01 26.59
N GLN A 30 7.15 -11.82 25.32
CA GLN A 30 6.86 -10.63 24.53
C GLN A 30 6.44 -10.99 23.10
N PHE A 31 5.50 -11.93 22.96
CA PHE A 31 4.53 -11.78 21.87
C PHE A 31 3.39 -10.98 22.48
N SER A 32 3.45 -9.65 22.40
CA SER A 32 2.29 -8.83 22.74
C SER A 32 1.17 -9.27 21.79
N GLU A 33 0.03 -9.71 22.33
CA GLU A 33 -1.18 -9.92 21.55
C GLU A 33 -1.62 -8.58 20.93
N GLY A 34 -1.08 -8.23 19.77
CA GLY A 34 -1.39 -6.97 19.08
C GLY A 34 -0.19 -6.32 18.41
N TRP A 35 -0.49 -5.26 17.66
CA TRP A 35 0.45 -4.33 17.03
C TRP A 35 0.18 -2.93 17.60
N ASP A 36 1.19 -2.07 17.59
CA ASP A 36 1.13 -0.72 18.13
C ASP A 36 0.57 0.27 17.09
N LYS A 37 -0.75 0.49 17.16
CA LYS A 37 -1.47 1.40 16.26
C LYS A 37 -1.03 2.84 16.43
N ASP A 38 -0.77 3.25 17.67
CA ASP A 38 -0.44 4.63 18.01
C ASP A 38 0.94 4.97 17.46
N LYS A 39 1.94 4.10 17.65
CA LYS A 39 3.26 4.31 17.04
C LYS A 39 3.24 4.26 15.52
N ALA A 40 2.43 3.38 14.92
CA ALA A 40 2.25 3.38 13.46
C ALA A 40 1.68 4.72 12.97
N ALA A 41 0.69 5.28 13.69
CA ALA A 41 0.13 6.59 13.41
C ALA A 41 1.15 7.72 13.59
N GLU A 42 1.94 7.68 14.66
CA GLU A 42 3.02 8.65 14.94
C GLU A 42 4.10 8.64 13.85
N TRP A 43 4.56 7.46 13.44
CA TRP A 43 5.50 7.31 12.31
C TRP A 43 4.92 7.95 11.05
N LEU A 44 3.71 7.54 10.68
CA LEU A 44 3.04 8.02 9.47
C LEU A 44 2.82 9.54 9.48
N ASP A 45 2.43 10.10 10.63
CA ASP A 45 2.26 11.55 10.80
C ASP A 45 3.58 12.30 10.67
N ALA A 46 4.64 11.84 11.35
CA ALA A 46 5.96 12.45 11.27
C ALA A 46 6.50 12.45 9.83
N ARG A 47 6.30 11.34 9.11
CA ARG A 47 6.74 11.19 7.71
C ARG A 47 5.91 12.06 6.76
N ALA A 48 4.59 12.14 6.95
CA ALA A 48 3.73 13.02 6.17
C ALA A 48 4.05 14.50 6.43
N ASP A 49 4.16 14.91 7.69
CA ASP A 49 4.48 16.28 8.10
C ASP A 49 5.82 16.75 7.54
N TRP A 50 6.87 15.92 7.67
CA TRP A 50 8.18 16.21 7.10
C TRP A 50 8.10 16.43 5.57
N TRP A 51 7.33 15.61 4.86
CA TRP A 51 7.17 15.76 3.41
C TRP A 51 6.45 17.04 3.02
N LEU A 52 5.39 17.38 3.76
CA LEU A 52 4.56 18.57 3.55
C LEU A 52 5.33 19.87 3.84
N HIS A 53 6.41 19.81 4.63
CA HIS A 53 7.25 20.97 4.95
C HIS A 53 8.57 21.02 4.17
N ALA A 54 8.94 19.96 3.44
CA ALA A 54 10.19 19.93 2.67
C ALA A 54 10.16 20.93 1.50
N GLU A 55 11.15 21.84 1.45
CA GLU A 55 11.21 22.92 0.45
C GLU A 55 11.04 22.42 -1.00
N ARG A 56 11.70 21.31 -1.35
CA ARG A 56 11.64 20.73 -2.70
C ARG A 56 10.24 20.26 -3.13
N THR A 57 9.33 20.03 -2.19
CA THR A 57 7.95 19.58 -2.48
C THR A 57 7.01 20.75 -2.72
N GLN A 58 7.44 21.99 -2.42
CA GLN A 58 6.60 23.19 -2.50
C GLN A 58 6.46 23.73 -3.91
N ARG A 59 5.25 24.11 -4.31
CA ARG A 59 4.99 24.89 -5.54
C ARG A 59 4.02 26.03 -5.25
N VAL A 60 4.34 27.22 -5.77
CA VAL A 60 3.46 28.38 -5.71
C VAL A 60 2.10 28.00 -6.31
N THR A 61 1.03 28.35 -5.61
CA THR A 61 -0.34 27.95 -5.97
C THR A 61 -1.26 29.16 -6.07
N ASP A 62 -1.24 30.06 -5.10
CA ASP A 62 -2.14 31.21 -5.01
C ASP A 62 -1.48 32.36 -4.22
N GLU A 63 -2.23 33.43 -3.94
CA GLU A 63 -1.75 34.57 -3.13
C GLU A 63 -1.38 34.18 -1.69
N GLN A 64 -1.87 33.03 -1.20
CA GLN A 64 -1.53 32.46 0.10
C GLN A 64 -0.25 31.60 0.03
N GLY A 65 0.45 31.60 -1.11
CA GLY A 65 1.79 31.03 -1.28
C GLY A 65 1.81 29.63 -1.90
N SER A 66 2.71 28.79 -1.38
CA SER A 66 2.98 27.46 -1.92
C SER A 66 2.20 26.36 -1.19
N VAL A 67 2.06 25.21 -1.87
CA VAL A 67 1.60 23.95 -1.28
C VAL A 67 2.52 22.80 -1.68
N ALA A 68 2.53 21.76 -0.87
CA ALA A 68 3.37 20.57 -1.08
C ALA A 68 2.77 19.60 -2.11
N CYS A 69 3.62 18.83 -2.79
CA CYS A 69 3.19 17.73 -3.65
C CYS A 69 2.46 16.65 -2.84
N PHE A 70 1.27 16.26 -3.28
CA PHE A 70 0.43 15.24 -2.63
C PHE A 70 0.42 13.87 -3.35
N GLY A 71 1.06 13.74 -4.51
CA GLY A 71 1.03 12.53 -5.35
C GLY A 71 2.17 11.54 -5.11
N CYS A 72 2.66 11.40 -3.87
CA CYS A 72 3.85 10.61 -3.54
C CYS A 72 3.59 9.55 -2.45
N HIS A 73 4.55 8.63 -2.31
CA HIS A 73 4.58 7.46 -1.40
C HIS A 73 4.37 7.76 0.09
N THR A 74 4.53 9.02 0.51
CA THR A 74 4.34 9.48 1.91
C THR A 74 2.91 9.93 2.20
N VAL A 75 2.16 10.33 1.18
CA VAL A 75 0.86 11.02 1.34
C VAL A 75 -0.29 10.18 0.81
N HIS A 76 -0.05 9.43 -0.27
CA HIS A 76 -1.08 8.71 -0.98
C HIS A 76 -1.72 7.61 -0.12
N THR A 77 -0.94 6.63 0.33
CA THR A 77 -1.43 5.50 1.16
C THR A 77 -1.62 5.87 2.62
N TYR A 78 -0.87 6.85 3.11
CA TYR A 78 -1.14 7.55 4.37
C TYR A 78 -2.60 7.98 4.48
N THR A 79 -3.14 8.62 3.44
CA THR A 79 -4.52 9.14 3.45
C THR A 79 -5.57 8.02 3.53
N PHE A 80 -5.26 6.82 3.01
CA PHE A 80 -6.18 5.69 3.06
C PHE A 80 -6.38 5.15 4.48
N VAL A 81 -5.28 5.08 5.24
CA VAL A 81 -5.25 4.35 6.52
C VAL A 81 -5.33 5.27 7.73
N ARG A 82 -4.81 6.50 7.64
CA ARG A 82 -4.51 7.30 8.84
C ARG A 82 -5.74 7.61 9.67
N ALA A 83 -6.87 7.89 9.03
CA ALA A 83 -8.10 8.20 9.74
C ALA A 83 -8.69 6.99 10.49
N ASP A 84 -8.31 5.75 10.15
CA ASP A 84 -8.68 4.54 10.89
C ASP A 84 -7.75 4.25 12.06
N LEU A 85 -6.50 4.69 11.99
CA LEU A 85 -5.51 4.49 13.04
C LEU A 85 -5.82 5.32 14.29
N ALA A 86 -6.01 6.63 14.11
CA ALA A 86 -6.38 7.54 15.20
C ALA A 86 -7.19 8.74 14.65
N PRO A 87 -8.53 8.70 14.74
CA PRO A 87 -9.38 9.78 14.22
C PRO A 87 -9.05 11.14 14.82
N GLY A 88 -9.12 12.20 14.00
CA GLY A 88 -9.00 13.60 14.46
C GLY A 88 -7.58 14.10 14.72
N THR A 89 -6.55 13.29 14.45
CA THR A 89 -5.14 13.67 14.55
C THR A 89 -4.42 13.38 13.22
N GLY A 90 -3.41 14.18 12.88
CA GLY A 90 -2.57 14.00 11.68
C GLY A 90 -2.77 15.02 10.56
N SER A 91 -2.07 14.79 9.45
CA SER A 91 -1.88 15.70 8.31
C SER A 91 -2.95 15.60 7.23
N VAL A 92 -3.96 14.72 7.37
CA VAL A 92 -5.04 14.56 6.37
C VAL A 92 -5.75 15.89 6.07
N PRO A 93 -6.16 16.73 7.05
CA PRO A 93 -6.75 18.03 6.75
C PRO A 93 -5.83 18.97 5.95
N HIS A 94 -4.53 18.93 6.21
CA HIS A 94 -3.54 19.73 5.47
C HIS A 94 -3.39 19.25 4.01
N ILE A 95 -3.42 17.93 3.79
CA ILE A 95 -3.42 17.33 2.45
C ILE A 95 -4.69 17.72 1.68
N MET A 96 -5.87 17.64 2.32
CA MET A 96 -7.13 18.04 1.70
C MET A 96 -7.16 19.54 1.37
N ASN A 97 -6.60 20.38 2.24
CA ASN A 97 -6.45 21.82 1.98
C ASN A 97 -5.49 22.09 0.81
N THR A 98 -4.38 21.36 0.73
CA THR A 98 -3.44 21.41 -0.39
C THR A 98 -4.13 21.09 -1.71
N ILE A 99 -4.89 19.99 -1.77
CA ILE A 99 -5.66 19.61 -2.96
C ILE A 99 -6.67 20.72 -3.29
N ALA A 100 -7.42 21.21 -2.31
CA ALA A 100 -8.41 22.26 -2.50
C ALA A 100 -7.82 23.54 -3.12
N ARG A 101 -6.69 24.03 -2.59
CA ARG A 101 -5.99 25.21 -3.13
C ARG A 101 -5.54 24.99 -4.57
N ARG A 102 -5.00 23.82 -4.89
CA ARG A 102 -4.60 23.49 -6.27
C ARG A 102 -5.77 23.34 -7.23
N LEU A 103 -6.90 22.83 -6.75
CA LEU A 103 -8.16 22.77 -7.51
C LEU A 103 -8.70 24.18 -7.80
N ALA A 104 -8.68 25.06 -6.81
CA ALA A 104 -9.15 26.44 -6.95
C ALA A 104 -8.26 27.27 -7.89
N ALA A 105 -6.94 27.08 -7.84
CA ALA A 105 -6.00 27.84 -8.66
C ALA A 105 -5.98 27.45 -10.16
N GLY A 106 -6.79 26.46 -10.58
CA GLY A 106 -6.99 26.12 -11.99
C GLY A 106 -5.85 25.33 -12.62
N VAL A 107 -5.90 25.14 -13.95
CA VAL A 107 -4.89 24.36 -14.71
C VAL A 107 -3.59 25.10 -14.97
N ASN A 108 -3.55 26.41 -14.73
CA ASN A 108 -2.39 27.26 -15.00
C ASN A 108 -1.34 27.24 -13.87
N VAL A 109 -1.65 26.61 -12.74
CA VAL A 109 -0.67 26.42 -11.64
C VAL A 109 0.57 25.68 -12.14
N PRO A 110 1.78 26.04 -11.69
CA PRO A 110 3.01 25.36 -12.08
C PRO A 110 2.93 23.84 -11.84
N PRO A 111 3.27 22.99 -12.84
CA PRO A 111 3.32 21.55 -12.63
C PRO A 111 4.36 21.16 -11.56
N TRP A 112 4.17 19.99 -10.95
CA TRP A 112 5.09 19.45 -9.95
C TRP A 112 6.47 19.14 -10.55
N ASN A 113 6.49 18.64 -11.78
CA ASN A 113 7.72 18.33 -12.49
C ASN A 113 7.57 18.62 -13.98
N VAL A 114 8.57 19.26 -14.58
CA VAL A 114 8.56 19.72 -15.98
C VAL A 114 9.81 19.29 -16.75
N LYS A 115 10.74 18.56 -16.13
CA LYS A 115 11.95 18.06 -16.80
C LYS A 115 12.11 16.55 -16.59
N PRO A 116 12.61 15.81 -17.60
CA PRO A 116 12.86 16.22 -18.99
C PRO A 116 11.56 16.50 -19.78
N GLU A 117 11.65 16.76 -21.09
CA GLU A 117 10.47 16.95 -21.97
C GLU A 117 9.46 15.79 -21.80
N GLY A 118 8.15 16.10 -21.89
CA GLY A 118 7.05 15.18 -21.60
C GLY A 118 6.69 15.04 -20.11
N ARG A 119 7.50 15.59 -19.20
CA ARG A 119 7.24 15.52 -17.76
C ARG A 119 6.03 16.34 -17.31
N GLU A 120 5.72 17.43 -18.01
CA GLU A 120 4.56 18.25 -17.69
C GLU A 120 3.26 17.43 -17.78
N GLN A 121 3.02 16.73 -18.89
CA GLN A 121 1.81 15.94 -19.10
C GLN A 121 1.68 14.86 -18.02
N GLN A 122 2.78 14.19 -17.69
CA GLN A 122 2.83 13.19 -16.62
C GLN A 122 2.56 13.79 -15.25
N SER A 123 3.05 15.01 -14.99
CA SER A 123 2.73 15.72 -13.76
C SER A 123 1.24 16.05 -13.67
N ARG A 124 0.61 16.43 -14.78
CA ARG A 124 -0.82 16.77 -14.82
C ARG A 124 -1.71 15.55 -14.66
N GLY A 125 -1.43 14.47 -15.40
CA GLY A 125 -2.18 13.22 -15.30
C GLY A 125 -2.04 12.58 -13.92
N SER A 126 -0.82 12.50 -13.37
CA SER A 126 -0.62 12.02 -12.00
C SER A 126 -1.32 12.91 -10.96
N GLU A 127 -1.27 14.24 -11.08
CA GLU A 127 -1.97 15.14 -10.17
C GLU A 127 -3.50 14.93 -10.22
N ALA A 128 -4.06 14.78 -11.42
CA ALA A 128 -5.50 14.59 -11.61
C ALA A 128 -6.01 13.27 -11.00
N ILE A 129 -5.29 12.17 -11.23
CA ILE A 129 -5.61 10.85 -10.64
C ILE A 129 -5.54 10.91 -9.11
N ASN A 130 -4.45 11.42 -8.55
CA ASN A 130 -4.28 11.47 -7.10
C ASN A 130 -5.32 12.39 -6.44
N ALA A 131 -5.65 13.54 -7.04
CA ALA A 131 -6.64 14.45 -6.48
C ALA A 131 -8.03 13.81 -6.42
N ALA A 132 -8.46 13.17 -7.52
CA ALA A 132 -9.75 12.48 -7.57
C ALA A 132 -9.79 11.32 -6.57
N LEU A 133 -8.74 10.49 -6.51
CA LEU A 133 -8.70 9.33 -5.63
C LEU A 133 -8.72 9.73 -4.14
N LEU A 134 -7.89 10.68 -3.74
CA LEU A 134 -7.78 11.09 -2.33
C LEU A 134 -9.07 11.75 -1.82
N LEU A 135 -9.71 12.59 -2.63
CA LEU A 135 -11.00 13.19 -2.28
C LEU A 135 -12.13 12.14 -2.27
N ALA A 136 -12.17 11.23 -3.24
CA ALA A 136 -13.17 10.16 -3.28
C ALA A 136 -13.09 9.27 -2.03
N TYR A 137 -11.88 8.91 -1.58
CA TYR A 137 -11.70 8.17 -0.32
C TYR A 137 -12.19 8.97 0.89
N GLN A 138 -11.83 10.25 0.98
CA GLN A 138 -12.22 11.11 2.10
C GLN A 138 -13.74 11.26 2.20
N GLU A 139 -14.43 11.46 1.07
CA GLU A 139 -15.88 11.62 1.04
C GLU A 139 -16.62 10.30 1.25
N ALA A 140 -16.17 9.20 0.63
CA ALA A 140 -16.74 7.87 0.86
C ALA A 140 -16.69 7.49 2.35
N ARG A 141 -15.57 7.77 3.01
CA ARG A 141 -15.38 7.54 4.44
C ARG A 141 -16.29 8.42 5.31
N SER A 142 -16.57 9.65 4.89
CA SER A 142 -17.47 10.55 5.62
C SER A 142 -18.94 10.12 5.57
N GLY A 143 -19.28 9.13 4.74
CA GLY A 143 -20.66 8.70 4.52
C GLY A 143 -21.49 9.68 3.68
N ALA A 144 -20.84 10.51 2.86
CA ALA A 144 -21.52 11.39 1.95
C ALA A 144 -22.37 10.59 0.94
N ALA A 145 -23.52 11.14 0.55
CA ALA A 145 -24.42 10.49 -0.42
C ALA A 145 -24.17 10.91 -1.88
N GLN A 146 -23.52 12.06 -2.07
CA GLN A 146 -23.25 12.69 -3.36
C GLN A 146 -21.87 13.37 -3.30
N PRO A 147 -21.18 13.54 -4.44
CA PRO A 147 -19.86 14.15 -4.45
C PRO A 147 -19.97 15.65 -4.16
N SER A 148 -19.01 16.21 -3.43
CA SER A 148 -18.92 17.66 -3.26
C SER A 148 -18.50 18.36 -4.57
N ASP A 149 -18.74 19.67 -4.67
CA ASP A 149 -18.23 20.49 -5.79
C ASP A 149 -16.71 20.36 -5.98
N ARG A 150 -15.99 20.13 -4.87
CA ARG A 150 -14.54 19.92 -4.90
C ARG A 150 -14.19 18.60 -5.56
N LEU A 151 -14.89 17.52 -5.22
CA LEU A 151 -14.69 16.21 -5.86
C LEU A 151 -15.14 16.22 -7.32
N LEU A 152 -16.24 16.90 -7.64
CA LEU A 152 -16.67 17.12 -9.03
C LEU A 152 -15.59 17.87 -9.83
N THR A 153 -15.00 18.94 -9.28
CA THR A 153 -13.89 19.67 -9.91
C THR A 153 -12.66 18.76 -10.11
N ALA A 154 -12.38 17.85 -9.18
CA ALA A 154 -11.29 16.88 -9.32
C ALA A 154 -11.57 15.87 -10.44
N PHE A 155 -12.82 15.42 -10.60
CA PHE A 155 -13.22 14.57 -11.72
C PHE A 155 -13.19 15.29 -13.06
N ASP A 156 -13.62 16.55 -13.13
CA ASP A 156 -13.51 17.35 -14.36
C ASP A 156 -12.05 17.42 -14.82
N ARG A 157 -11.11 17.58 -13.87
CA ARG A 157 -9.67 17.54 -14.17
C ARG A 157 -9.19 16.14 -14.55
N LEU A 158 -9.69 15.08 -13.90
CA LEU A 158 -9.37 13.70 -14.27
C LEU A 158 -9.73 13.46 -15.73
N TRP A 159 -10.96 13.78 -16.14
CA TRP A 159 -11.44 13.55 -17.49
C TRP A 159 -10.80 14.48 -18.53
N HIS A 160 -10.48 15.72 -18.15
CA HIS A 160 -9.73 16.64 -19.01
C HIS A 160 -8.37 16.09 -19.44
N TRP A 161 -7.68 15.38 -18.53
CA TRP A 161 -6.37 14.79 -18.81
C TRP A 161 -6.44 13.33 -19.29
N GLN A 162 -7.64 12.77 -19.50
CA GLN A 162 -7.77 11.47 -20.14
C GLN A 162 -7.37 11.59 -21.62
N ARG A 163 -6.42 10.77 -22.04
CA ARG A 163 -5.96 10.70 -23.43
C ARG A 163 -7.02 10.05 -24.31
N LEU A 164 -6.86 10.19 -25.63
CA LEU A 164 -7.76 9.59 -26.63
C LEU A 164 -7.80 8.06 -26.60
N ASP A 165 -6.75 7.41 -26.07
CA ASP A 165 -6.71 5.95 -25.88
C ASP A 165 -7.45 5.49 -24.61
N GLY A 166 -7.88 6.42 -23.75
CA GLY A 166 -8.56 6.15 -22.47
C GLY A 166 -7.64 6.12 -21.26
N GLY A 167 -6.33 6.25 -21.44
CA GLY A 167 -5.34 6.27 -20.37
C GLY A 167 -4.96 7.68 -19.91
N TRP A 168 -3.98 7.75 -19.01
CA TRP A 168 -3.40 9.00 -18.52
C TRP A 168 -1.88 8.92 -18.58
N ASP A 169 -1.26 10.08 -18.80
CA ASP A 169 0.17 10.20 -18.54
C ASP A 169 0.44 10.10 -17.04
N TRP A 170 1.45 9.31 -16.69
CA TRP A 170 1.85 9.04 -15.31
C TRP A 170 3.34 9.28 -15.14
N PHE A 171 3.76 9.67 -13.94
CA PHE A 171 5.16 9.83 -13.62
C PHE A 171 5.97 8.57 -13.97
N ASN A 172 6.95 8.74 -14.85
CA ASN A 172 7.90 7.69 -15.22
C ASN A 172 9.32 8.12 -14.88
N PHE A 173 9.83 7.71 -13.72
CA PHE A 173 11.19 7.97 -13.28
C PHE A 173 12.13 6.78 -13.50
N SER A 174 11.71 5.80 -14.30
CA SER A 174 12.38 4.50 -14.43
C SER A 174 12.59 3.82 -13.07
N PHE A 175 11.61 3.97 -12.17
CA PHE A 175 11.60 3.38 -10.83
C PHE A 175 10.38 2.47 -10.65
N GLU A 176 10.62 1.17 -10.58
CA GLU A 176 9.62 0.15 -10.36
C GLU A 176 9.12 0.14 -8.90
N PRO A 177 7.88 -0.28 -8.65
CA PRO A 177 6.82 -0.52 -9.64
C PRO A 177 6.01 0.76 -9.97
N LEU A 178 6.22 1.84 -9.22
CA LEU A 178 5.27 2.96 -9.13
C LEU A 178 5.53 4.10 -10.13
N ALA A 179 6.69 4.12 -10.78
CA ALA A 179 7.08 5.20 -11.67
C ALA A 179 7.81 4.69 -12.92
N THR A 180 7.11 3.86 -13.69
CA THR A 180 7.54 3.29 -14.98
C THR A 180 6.44 3.46 -16.03
N ILE A 181 6.67 3.00 -17.27
CA ILE A 181 5.62 2.99 -18.29
C ILE A 181 4.51 2.00 -17.91
N GLU A 182 4.87 0.86 -17.33
CA GLU A 182 3.94 -0.14 -16.80
C GLU A 182 3.10 0.39 -15.63
N ALA A 183 3.63 1.36 -14.87
CA ALA A 183 2.90 2.00 -13.77
C ALA A 183 1.65 2.77 -14.23
N GLN A 184 1.51 3.08 -15.53
CA GLN A 184 0.26 3.66 -16.06
C GLN A 184 -0.93 2.71 -15.84
N HIS A 185 -0.73 1.39 -15.89
CA HIS A 185 -1.79 0.42 -15.62
C HIS A 185 -2.32 0.55 -14.18
N PHE A 186 -1.39 0.62 -13.23
CA PHE A 186 -1.65 0.90 -11.83
C PHE A 186 -2.38 2.25 -11.63
N ALA A 187 -1.95 3.30 -12.34
CA ALA A 187 -2.57 4.62 -12.26
C ALA A 187 -4.01 4.63 -12.80
N ALA A 188 -4.31 3.89 -13.87
CA ALA A 188 -5.69 3.76 -14.36
C ALA A 188 -6.57 2.95 -13.40
N CYS A 189 -6.02 1.92 -12.73
CA CYS A 189 -6.73 1.21 -11.67
C CYS A 189 -7.11 2.15 -10.51
N GLN A 190 -6.25 3.11 -10.16
CA GLN A 190 -6.58 4.16 -9.18
C GLN A 190 -7.71 5.07 -9.64
N ALA A 191 -7.71 5.51 -10.90
CA ALA A 191 -8.80 6.29 -11.47
C ALA A 191 -10.12 5.51 -11.40
N ALA A 192 -10.09 4.21 -11.71
CA ALA A 192 -11.26 3.34 -11.59
C ALA A 192 -11.75 3.19 -10.14
N ILE A 193 -10.83 3.06 -9.18
CA ILE A 193 -11.18 3.06 -7.76
C ILE A 193 -11.85 4.38 -7.38
N ALA A 194 -11.31 5.53 -7.79
CA ALA A 194 -11.89 6.84 -7.49
C ALA A 194 -13.33 6.95 -7.99
N VAL A 195 -13.58 6.56 -9.25
CA VAL A 195 -14.93 6.53 -9.84
C VAL A 195 -15.87 5.61 -9.07
N GLY A 196 -15.39 4.41 -8.70
CA GLY A 196 -16.20 3.39 -8.05
C GLY A 196 -16.53 3.67 -6.58
N ILE A 197 -15.68 4.39 -5.86
CA ILE A 197 -15.92 4.73 -4.45
C ILE A 197 -16.57 6.09 -4.25
N ALA A 198 -16.50 6.99 -5.24
CA ALA A 198 -17.06 8.33 -5.11
C ALA A 198 -18.58 8.26 -4.92
N PRO A 199 -19.12 8.88 -3.86
CA PRO A 199 -20.49 8.67 -3.43
C PRO A 199 -21.48 9.17 -4.47
N GLY A 200 -22.31 8.28 -5.01
CA GLY A 200 -23.34 8.64 -6.00
C GLY A 200 -22.81 9.13 -7.35
N TYR A 201 -21.49 9.10 -7.59
CA TYR A 201 -20.87 9.71 -8.76
C TYR A 201 -21.14 8.95 -10.05
N TYR A 202 -21.02 7.63 -10.02
CA TYR A 202 -21.17 6.79 -11.21
C TYR A 202 -22.03 5.55 -10.95
N SER A 203 -22.97 5.31 -11.85
CA SER A 203 -23.58 4.00 -12.08
C SER A 203 -23.86 3.85 -13.58
N ASP A 204 -23.84 2.63 -14.10
CA ASP A 204 -24.08 2.38 -15.53
C ASP A 204 -25.50 2.83 -15.97
N ASP A 205 -26.46 2.82 -15.03
CA ASP A 205 -27.86 3.18 -15.27
C ASP A 205 -28.14 4.70 -15.19
N SER A 206 -27.43 5.42 -14.32
CA SER A 206 -27.72 6.83 -14.01
C SER A 206 -26.72 7.83 -14.58
N ALA A 207 -25.55 7.39 -15.04
CA ALA A 207 -24.50 8.29 -15.54
C ALA A 207 -24.87 8.95 -16.87
N SER A 208 -24.43 10.20 -17.05
CA SER A 208 -24.59 10.93 -18.32
C SER A 208 -23.92 10.16 -19.48
N PRO A 209 -24.38 10.33 -20.74
CA PRO A 209 -23.73 9.69 -21.89
C PRO A 209 -22.24 10.01 -22.00
N GLU A 210 -21.83 11.23 -21.64
CA GLU A 210 -20.44 11.66 -21.64
C GLU A 210 -19.61 10.95 -20.57
N LEU A 211 -20.11 10.88 -19.33
CA LEU A 211 -19.41 10.18 -18.24
C LEU A 211 -19.29 8.68 -18.55
N ARG A 212 -20.34 8.06 -19.09
CA ARG A 212 -20.29 6.66 -19.55
C ARG A 212 -19.22 6.44 -20.61
N ARG A 213 -19.07 7.36 -21.56
CA ARG A 213 -18.00 7.29 -22.57
C ARG A 213 -16.61 7.34 -21.93
N HIS A 214 -16.38 8.25 -20.98
CA HIS A 214 -15.11 8.35 -20.26
C HIS A 214 -14.77 7.07 -19.48
N VAL A 215 -15.76 6.51 -18.77
CA VAL A 215 -15.61 5.26 -18.02
C VAL A 215 -15.38 4.07 -18.95
N GLU A 216 -16.05 4.01 -20.10
CA GLU A 216 -15.85 2.94 -21.07
C GLU A 216 -14.45 2.99 -21.71
N MET A 217 -13.95 4.20 -22.00
CA MET A 217 -12.57 4.37 -22.44
C MET A 217 -11.57 3.92 -21.37
N LEU A 218 -11.83 4.22 -20.09
CA LEU A 218 -11.02 3.72 -18.97
C LEU A 218 -11.05 2.18 -18.89
N ARG A 219 -12.23 1.56 -18.93
CA ARG A 219 -12.37 0.08 -18.92
C ARG A 219 -11.60 -0.56 -20.08
N THR A 220 -11.79 -0.04 -21.29
CA THR A 220 -11.10 -0.50 -22.50
C THR A 220 -9.58 -0.37 -22.37
N TRP A 221 -9.10 0.77 -21.88
CA TRP A 221 -7.67 1.00 -21.72
C TRP A 221 -7.05 0.09 -20.65
N VAL A 222 -7.73 -0.11 -19.52
CA VAL A 222 -7.29 -1.04 -18.46
C VAL A 222 -7.21 -2.46 -19.00
N HIS A 223 -8.22 -2.93 -19.74
CA HIS A 223 -8.19 -4.23 -20.39
C HIS A 223 -7.01 -4.38 -21.35
N ASN A 224 -6.79 -3.39 -22.22
CA ASN A 224 -5.75 -3.45 -23.26
C ASN A 224 -4.33 -3.28 -22.72
N SER A 225 -4.15 -2.55 -21.62
CA SER A 225 -2.85 -2.33 -20.97
C SER A 225 -2.46 -3.45 -20.00
N ARG A 226 -3.38 -4.39 -19.74
CA ARG A 226 -3.18 -5.49 -18.80
C ARG A 226 -1.99 -6.35 -19.21
N ASN A 227 -1.13 -6.65 -18.24
CA ASN A 227 -0.01 -7.58 -18.40
C ASN A 227 -0.12 -8.67 -17.33
N LYS A 228 -0.61 -9.85 -17.73
CA LYS A 228 -0.80 -10.99 -16.81
C LYS A 228 0.48 -11.40 -16.08
N GLU A 229 1.67 -11.17 -16.63
CA GLU A 229 2.95 -11.50 -15.97
C GLU A 229 3.30 -10.53 -14.83
N ASN A 230 2.69 -9.34 -14.80
CA ASN A 230 2.88 -8.35 -13.76
C ASN A 230 1.81 -8.50 -12.67
N LEU A 231 2.02 -9.43 -11.75
CA LEU A 231 1.08 -9.73 -10.67
C LEU A 231 0.88 -8.55 -9.70
N PHE A 232 1.85 -7.64 -9.60
CA PHE A 232 1.65 -6.37 -8.88
C PHE A 232 0.56 -5.52 -9.54
N GLY A 233 0.58 -5.40 -10.87
CA GLY A 233 -0.46 -4.71 -11.64
C GLY A 233 -1.81 -5.42 -11.54
N GLU A 234 -1.81 -6.75 -11.65
CA GLU A 234 -3.02 -7.57 -11.49
C GLU A 234 -3.67 -7.42 -10.11
N ALA A 235 -2.87 -7.28 -9.04
CA ALA A 235 -3.41 -7.04 -7.70
C ALA A 235 -4.19 -5.72 -7.62
N TRP A 236 -3.66 -4.65 -8.22
CA TRP A 236 -4.37 -3.36 -8.29
C TRP A 236 -5.62 -3.43 -9.15
N LEU A 237 -5.58 -4.18 -10.26
CA LEU A 237 -6.73 -4.43 -11.10
C LEU A 237 -7.82 -5.23 -10.36
N LEU A 238 -7.43 -6.26 -9.61
CA LEU A 238 -8.33 -7.01 -8.74
C LEU A 238 -9.02 -6.07 -7.75
N ARG A 239 -8.26 -5.22 -7.06
CA ARG A 239 -8.82 -4.23 -6.13
C ARG A 239 -9.79 -3.28 -6.84
N ALA A 240 -9.41 -2.72 -7.99
CA ALA A 240 -10.26 -1.82 -8.75
C ALA A 240 -11.57 -2.48 -9.20
N SER A 241 -11.53 -3.76 -9.59
CA SER A 241 -12.71 -4.53 -10.00
C SER A 241 -13.76 -4.72 -8.90
N THR A 242 -13.37 -4.54 -7.62
CA THR A 242 -14.31 -4.53 -6.49
C THR A 242 -15.10 -3.23 -6.38
N LYS A 243 -14.62 -2.15 -7.00
CA LYS A 243 -15.19 -0.79 -6.89
C LYS A 243 -15.88 -0.36 -8.17
N LEU A 244 -15.36 -0.75 -9.33
CA LEU A 244 -15.94 -0.45 -10.64
C LEU A 244 -16.19 -1.75 -11.42
N SER A 245 -17.46 -1.97 -11.80
CA SER A 245 -17.89 -3.10 -12.63
C SER A 245 -17.24 -3.05 -14.03
N GLY A 246 -17.13 -4.22 -14.68
CA GLY A 246 -16.66 -4.32 -16.07
C GLY A 246 -15.14 -4.25 -16.28
N LEU A 247 -14.34 -4.33 -15.21
CA LEU A 247 -12.87 -4.35 -15.31
C LEU A 247 -12.26 -5.76 -15.41
N LEU A 248 -12.90 -6.74 -14.79
CA LEU A 248 -12.50 -8.14 -14.79
C LEU A 248 -13.74 -9.03 -14.80
N GLU A 249 -13.67 -10.10 -15.58
CA GLU A 249 -14.64 -11.19 -15.53
C GLU A 249 -14.45 -12.03 -14.26
N PRO A 250 -15.49 -12.71 -13.74
CA PRO A 250 -15.38 -13.50 -12.51
C PRO A 250 -14.25 -14.54 -12.54
N GLY A 251 -14.05 -15.23 -13.66
CA GLY A 251 -12.97 -16.22 -13.81
C GLY A 251 -11.57 -15.60 -13.72
N GLU A 252 -11.40 -14.38 -14.23
CA GLU A 252 -10.12 -13.67 -14.16
C GLU A 252 -9.82 -13.20 -12.74
N ARG A 253 -10.84 -12.81 -11.98
CA ARG A 253 -10.67 -12.46 -10.57
C ARG A 253 -10.19 -13.66 -9.75
N THR A 254 -10.80 -14.83 -9.97
CA THR A 254 -10.36 -16.09 -9.35
C THR A 254 -8.93 -16.44 -9.75
N GLU A 255 -8.57 -16.36 -11.04
CA GLU A 255 -7.21 -16.59 -11.53
C GLU A 255 -6.18 -15.70 -10.82
N ILE A 256 -6.48 -14.40 -10.64
CA ILE A 256 -5.57 -13.47 -9.95
C ILE A 256 -5.43 -13.83 -8.48
N VAL A 257 -6.53 -14.17 -7.78
CA VAL A 257 -6.49 -14.58 -6.37
C VAL A 257 -5.63 -15.81 -6.18
N GLU A 258 -5.84 -16.86 -6.99
CA GLU A 258 -5.05 -18.10 -6.93
C GLU A 258 -3.57 -17.81 -7.13
N ARG A 259 -3.21 -17.03 -8.16
CA ARG A 259 -1.82 -16.67 -8.44
C ARG A 259 -1.18 -15.81 -7.35
N LEU A 260 -1.95 -14.94 -6.69
CA LEU A 260 -1.46 -14.20 -5.53
C LEU A 260 -1.17 -15.15 -4.36
N LEU A 261 -2.09 -16.08 -4.05
CA LEU A 261 -1.91 -17.07 -2.99
C LEU A 261 -0.71 -18.00 -3.26
N GLU A 262 -0.51 -18.42 -4.52
CA GLU A 262 0.65 -19.22 -4.94
C GLU A 262 2.00 -18.52 -4.72
N LYS A 263 2.02 -17.18 -4.65
CA LYS A 263 3.24 -16.39 -4.37
C LYS A 263 3.52 -16.17 -2.89
N GLN A 264 2.62 -16.61 -2.01
CA GLN A 264 2.86 -16.52 -0.58
C GLN A 264 3.98 -17.47 -0.17
N VAL A 265 4.86 -17.04 0.72
CA VAL A 265 5.84 -17.92 1.35
C VAL A 265 5.10 -18.86 2.29
N THR A 266 5.25 -20.18 2.10
CA THR A 266 4.51 -21.20 2.87
C THR A 266 5.35 -21.85 3.98
N GLU A 267 6.67 -21.69 3.95
CA GLU A 267 7.60 -22.38 4.85
C GLU A 267 8.64 -21.43 5.44
N GLY A 268 9.15 -21.79 6.63
CA GLY A 268 10.19 -21.02 7.32
C GLY A 268 9.66 -19.85 8.15
N GLU A 269 10.60 -19.02 8.62
CA GLU A 269 10.31 -17.86 9.48
C GLU A 269 9.49 -16.77 8.78
N ASP A 270 9.54 -16.74 7.45
CA ASP A 270 8.78 -15.80 6.62
C ASP A 270 7.43 -16.36 6.11
N SER A 271 6.98 -17.50 6.66
CA SER A 271 5.68 -18.07 6.28
C SER A 271 4.54 -17.07 6.48
N GLY A 272 3.71 -16.89 5.44
CA GLY A 272 2.63 -15.92 5.39
C GLY A 272 2.96 -14.64 4.61
N ALA A 273 4.24 -14.36 4.34
CA ALA A 273 4.66 -13.12 3.69
C ALA A 273 4.65 -13.21 2.16
N TRP A 274 4.64 -12.05 1.51
CA TRP A 274 4.89 -11.87 0.08
C TRP A 274 6.15 -11.05 -0.15
N MET A 275 6.71 -11.20 -1.36
CA MET A 275 7.94 -10.54 -1.77
C MET A 275 7.71 -9.76 -3.06
N LEU A 276 7.91 -8.43 -3.03
CA LEU A 276 7.72 -7.53 -4.17
C LEU A 276 8.52 -8.00 -5.38
N TYR A 277 9.75 -8.43 -5.14
CA TYR A 277 10.67 -8.94 -6.16
C TYR A 277 10.06 -10.08 -6.99
N ASN A 278 9.17 -10.89 -6.42
CA ASN A 278 8.55 -12.05 -7.08
C ASN A 278 7.20 -11.74 -7.76
N LEU A 279 6.67 -10.52 -7.62
CA LEU A 279 5.38 -10.15 -8.20
C LEU A 279 5.46 -9.75 -9.67
N ASN A 280 6.65 -9.56 -10.23
CA ASN A 280 6.84 -9.29 -11.65
C ASN A 280 8.27 -9.62 -12.07
N ARG A 281 8.50 -9.82 -13.36
CA ARG A 281 9.85 -9.71 -13.94
C ARG A 281 10.16 -8.25 -14.16
N TRP A 282 10.65 -7.57 -13.13
CA TRP A 282 10.99 -6.14 -13.17
C TRP A 282 12.00 -5.85 -14.29
N LYS A 283 11.55 -5.11 -15.32
CA LYS A 283 12.37 -4.83 -16.51
C LYS A 283 13.13 -3.51 -16.40
N TYR A 284 12.90 -2.73 -15.34
CA TYR A 284 13.54 -1.43 -15.10
C TYR A 284 13.44 -0.55 -16.34
N SER A 285 12.27 0.04 -16.60
CA SER A 285 11.97 0.75 -17.84
C SER A 285 13.10 1.72 -18.27
N GLN A 286 13.95 1.31 -19.22
CA GLN A 286 14.75 2.21 -20.04
C GLN A 286 14.05 2.31 -21.40
N SER A 287 14.15 3.48 -22.04
CA SER A 287 13.62 3.72 -23.39
C SER A 287 14.29 2.85 -24.46
N ALA A 288 15.42 2.20 -24.14
CA ALA A 288 16.06 1.19 -24.97
C ALA A 288 16.79 0.12 -24.11
N PRO A 289 16.81 -1.16 -24.54
CA PRO A 289 17.58 -2.23 -23.90
C PRO A 289 19.10 -2.03 -24.01
N PRO A 290 19.92 -2.70 -23.15
CA PRO A 290 19.52 -3.71 -22.17
C PRO A 290 19.12 -3.12 -20.81
N ALA A 291 18.18 -3.80 -20.15
CA ALA A 291 17.94 -3.62 -18.72
C ALA A 291 19.25 -3.90 -17.97
N ILE A 292 19.88 -2.86 -17.42
CA ILE A 292 20.99 -3.04 -16.49
C ILE A 292 20.36 -3.52 -15.18
N PRO A 293 20.65 -4.74 -14.69
CA PRO A 293 20.26 -5.12 -13.33
C PRO A 293 20.87 -4.09 -12.39
N ARG A 294 20.05 -3.33 -11.66
CA ARG A 294 20.55 -2.38 -10.68
C ARG A 294 21.00 -3.12 -9.43
N ASP A 295 22.02 -2.58 -8.76
CA ASP A 295 22.48 -3.13 -7.48
C ASP A 295 21.36 -3.01 -6.45
N LEU A 296 20.93 -4.16 -5.94
CA LEU A 296 19.87 -4.26 -4.94
C LEU A 296 20.48 -4.64 -3.60
N LEU A 297 19.93 -4.04 -2.55
CA LEU A 297 20.12 -4.56 -1.21
C LEU A 297 19.62 -6.02 -1.15
N PRO A 298 20.34 -6.94 -0.49
CA PRO A 298 19.85 -8.30 -0.26
C PRO A 298 18.44 -8.32 0.36
N GLU A 299 18.13 -7.35 1.22
CA GLU A 299 16.83 -7.17 1.86
C GLU A 299 15.70 -6.86 0.87
N ALA A 300 16.00 -6.25 -0.28
CA ALA A 300 15.01 -6.01 -1.34
C ALA A 300 14.61 -7.30 -2.09
N ARG A 301 15.29 -8.42 -1.83
CA ARG A 301 14.99 -9.77 -2.36
C ARG A 301 14.43 -10.71 -1.30
N LYS A 302 13.96 -10.16 -0.18
CA LYS A 302 13.32 -10.91 0.91
C LYS A 302 11.84 -10.57 1.00
N PRO A 303 11.02 -11.42 1.64
CA PRO A 303 9.63 -11.09 1.92
C PRO A 303 9.55 -9.76 2.67
N ASP A 304 8.55 -8.95 2.32
CA ASP A 304 8.52 -7.54 2.71
C ASP A 304 7.13 -7.11 3.19
N PRO A 305 7.05 -6.15 4.15
CA PRO A 305 5.75 -5.74 4.68
C PRO A 305 4.91 -4.91 3.70
N TYR A 306 5.51 -4.28 2.68
CA TYR A 306 4.75 -3.55 1.67
C TYR A 306 3.89 -4.51 0.83
N SER A 307 4.50 -5.55 0.27
CA SER A 307 3.78 -6.56 -0.50
C SER A 307 2.82 -7.36 0.36
N THR A 308 3.26 -7.74 1.57
CA THR A 308 2.44 -8.54 2.49
C THR A 308 1.20 -7.76 2.94
N GLY A 309 1.35 -6.49 3.35
CA GLY A 309 0.23 -5.64 3.70
C GLY A 309 -0.69 -5.37 2.51
N MET A 310 -0.13 -5.00 1.35
CA MET A 310 -0.92 -4.68 0.16
C MET A 310 -1.75 -5.86 -0.33
N ILE A 311 -1.14 -7.05 -0.49
CA ILE A 311 -1.84 -8.23 -0.99
C ILE A 311 -2.89 -8.69 0.02
N SER A 312 -2.58 -8.70 1.32
CA SER A 312 -3.55 -9.08 2.36
C SER A 312 -4.77 -8.16 2.35
N ALA A 313 -4.56 -6.84 2.29
CA ALA A 313 -5.64 -5.87 2.21
C ALA A 313 -6.49 -6.06 0.94
N ILE A 314 -5.87 -6.31 -0.21
CA ILE A 314 -6.57 -6.52 -1.49
C ILE A 314 -7.38 -7.82 -1.48
N LEU A 315 -6.83 -8.92 -0.96
CA LEU A 315 -7.54 -10.19 -0.85
C LEU A 315 -8.77 -10.06 0.06
N MET A 316 -8.64 -9.37 1.19
CA MET A 316 -9.79 -9.07 2.07
C MET A 316 -10.80 -8.13 1.41
N ASP A 317 -10.34 -7.06 0.75
CA ASP A 317 -11.20 -6.14 -0.02
C ASP A 317 -12.02 -6.90 -1.08
N TYR A 318 -11.41 -7.89 -1.74
CA TYR A 318 -12.08 -8.77 -2.71
C TYR A 318 -13.10 -9.71 -2.08
N GLY A 319 -12.89 -10.13 -0.83
CA GLY A 319 -13.80 -10.99 -0.08
C GLY A 319 -13.20 -12.31 0.38
N VAL A 320 -11.87 -12.48 0.32
CA VAL A 320 -11.21 -13.62 0.99
C VAL A 320 -11.48 -13.51 2.50
N PRO A 321 -12.02 -14.57 3.13
CA PRO A 321 -12.36 -14.54 4.56
C PRO A 321 -11.15 -14.30 5.46
N VAL A 322 -11.36 -13.61 6.59
CA VAL A 322 -10.31 -13.35 7.58
C VAL A 322 -9.79 -14.61 8.27
N ASP A 323 -10.57 -15.69 8.28
CA ASP A 323 -10.17 -17.00 8.79
C ASP A 323 -9.49 -17.89 7.73
N HIS A 324 -9.28 -17.38 6.51
CA HIS A 324 -8.51 -18.08 5.50
C HIS A 324 -7.05 -18.26 5.98
N PRO A 325 -6.45 -19.47 5.88
CA PRO A 325 -5.11 -19.74 6.42
C PRO A 325 -4.04 -18.75 5.97
N SER A 326 -4.03 -18.38 4.68
CA SER A 326 -3.10 -17.37 4.14
C SER A 326 -3.27 -15.99 4.76
N ILE A 327 -4.49 -15.58 5.12
CA ILE A 327 -4.71 -14.28 5.77
C ILE A 327 -4.23 -14.33 7.21
N ILE A 328 -4.53 -15.42 7.93
CA ILE A 328 -4.06 -15.62 9.31
C ILE A 328 -2.52 -15.55 9.37
N THR A 329 -1.82 -16.32 8.53
CA THR A 329 -0.35 -16.34 8.57
C THR A 329 0.25 -15.00 8.16
N ALA A 330 -0.34 -14.31 7.18
CA ALA A 330 0.11 -12.97 6.78
C ALA A 330 -0.06 -11.93 7.90
N ILE A 331 -1.19 -11.96 8.60
CA ILE A 331 -1.47 -11.06 9.72
C ILE A 331 -0.54 -11.32 10.90
N ALA A 332 -0.29 -12.60 11.23
CA ALA A 332 0.71 -12.98 12.24
C ALA A 332 2.11 -12.46 11.86
N TRP A 333 2.51 -12.66 10.60
CA TRP A 333 3.80 -12.18 10.10
C TRP A 333 3.89 -10.65 10.20
N LEU A 334 2.87 -9.90 9.78
CA LEU A 334 2.86 -8.43 9.88
C LEU A 334 3.00 -7.95 11.32
N LYS A 335 2.27 -8.53 12.28
CA LYS A 335 2.38 -8.17 13.70
C LYS A 335 3.80 -8.41 14.24
N ALA A 336 4.43 -9.51 13.85
CA ALA A 336 5.80 -9.84 14.27
C ALA A 336 6.88 -8.95 13.64
N HIS A 337 6.57 -8.19 12.58
CA HIS A 337 7.54 -7.39 11.82
C HIS A 337 7.42 -5.88 12.04
N GLN A 338 6.52 -5.44 12.93
CA GLN A 338 6.48 -4.05 13.35
C GLN A 338 7.77 -3.71 14.13
N GLN A 339 8.39 -2.58 13.80
CA GLN A 339 9.57 -2.08 14.50
C GLN A 339 9.19 -1.34 15.78
N ASP A 340 10.17 -1.15 16.68
CA ASP A 340 9.97 -0.44 17.95
C ASP A 340 9.47 1.00 17.79
N ASP A 341 9.77 1.63 16.64
CA ASP A 341 9.32 2.98 16.27
C ASP A 341 7.94 3.00 15.59
N GLY A 342 7.27 1.85 15.52
CA GLY A 342 5.95 1.68 14.91
C GLY A 342 5.96 1.44 13.40
N SER A 343 7.11 1.58 12.74
CA SER A 343 7.22 1.41 11.30
C SER A 343 7.24 -0.06 10.87
N TRP A 344 6.98 -0.28 9.59
CA TRP A 344 7.39 -1.50 8.90
C TRP A 344 8.49 -1.16 7.90
N ARG A 345 9.66 -1.77 8.08
CA ARG A 345 10.80 -1.49 7.21
C ARG A 345 10.66 -2.22 5.87
N ALA A 346 10.81 -1.48 4.78
CA ALA A 346 10.86 -2.03 3.43
C ALA A 346 11.88 -1.28 2.57
N TYR A 347 12.37 -1.95 1.53
CA TYR A 347 13.49 -1.52 0.71
C TYR A 347 13.10 -1.37 -0.76
N SER A 348 13.76 -0.44 -1.45
CA SER A 348 13.52 -0.24 -2.88
C SER A 348 14.14 -1.36 -3.69
N ILE A 349 13.36 -1.91 -4.62
CA ILE A 349 13.86 -2.82 -5.66
C ILE A 349 14.58 -2.08 -6.80
N ASN A 350 14.83 -0.78 -6.69
CA ASN A 350 15.47 -0.01 -7.76
C ASN A 350 16.95 0.20 -7.53
N LYS A 351 17.37 0.56 -6.32
CA LYS A 351 18.78 0.81 -6.03
C LYS A 351 19.00 0.84 -4.53
N ILE A 352 20.23 0.56 -4.13
CA ILE A 352 20.74 0.92 -2.81
C ILE A 352 20.60 2.44 -2.64
N ARG A 353 20.10 2.86 -1.47
CA ARG A 353 19.98 4.27 -1.09
C ARG A 353 20.77 4.51 0.18
N ASP A 354 21.50 5.60 0.19
CA ASP A 354 22.16 6.11 1.38
C ASP A 354 21.12 6.66 2.36
N LYS A 355 21.47 6.69 3.65
CA LYS A 355 20.54 7.10 4.73
C LYS A 355 20.11 8.57 4.63
N ASP A 356 20.91 9.40 3.98
CA ASP A 356 20.67 10.82 3.73
C ASP A 356 19.91 11.08 2.42
N ASP A 357 19.70 10.06 1.56
CA ASP A 357 18.79 10.17 0.41
C ASP A 357 17.38 10.40 0.95
N ILE A 358 16.73 11.47 0.46
CA ILE A 358 15.35 11.78 0.83
C ILE A 358 14.40 10.58 0.67
N ALA A 359 14.69 9.71 -0.31
CA ALA A 359 13.86 8.60 -0.68
C ALA A 359 14.17 7.31 0.09
N TYR A 360 15.09 7.36 1.06
CA TYR A 360 15.55 6.22 1.85
C TYR A 360 14.42 5.53 2.63
N LEU A 361 13.44 6.31 3.12
CA LEU A 361 12.32 5.80 3.92
C LEU A 361 11.02 5.62 3.12
N PHE A 362 10.96 6.01 1.85
CA PHE A 362 9.73 6.03 1.06
C PHE A 362 9.02 4.67 0.99
N MET A 363 9.79 3.58 0.85
CA MET A 363 9.19 2.24 0.85
C MET A 363 8.70 1.83 2.23
N SER A 364 9.30 2.32 3.31
CA SER A 364 8.83 2.06 4.68
C SER A 364 7.61 2.89 5.01
N ASP A 365 7.48 4.09 4.46
CA ASP A 365 6.26 4.91 4.54
C ASP A 365 5.07 4.13 3.93
N GLU A 366 5.27 3.58 2.71
CA GLU A 366 4.28 2.73 2.03
C GLU A 366 4.01 1.42 2.79
N ALA A 367 5.07 0.72 3.23
CA ALA A 367 4.94 -0.53 3.96
C ALA A 367 4.16 -0.36 5.26
N THR A 368 4.45 0.69 6.02
CA THR A 368 3.74 1.01 7.26
C THR A 368 2.27 1.28 6.98
N ALA A 369 1.96 2.07 5.94
CA ALA A 369 0.58 2.38 5.60
C ALA A 369 -0.22 1.12 5.18
N TRP A 370 0.36 0.26 4.34
CA TRP A 370 -0.28 -0.97 3.88
C TRP A 370 -0.40 -2.05 4.95
N ALA A 371 0.64 -2.22 5.77
CA ALA A 371 0.60 -3.15 6.91
C ALA A 371 -0.51 -2.72 7.90
N ALA A 372 -0.55 -1.43 8.26
CA ALA A 372 -1.60 -0.89 9.10
C ALA A 372 -3.00 -1.07 8.49
N LEU A 373 -3.15 -0.85 7.18
CA LEU A 373 -4.43 -1.01 6.49
C LEU A 373 -4.92 -2.47 6.54
N ALA A 374 -4.02 -3.43 6.28
CA ALA A 374 -4.35 -4.84 6.37
C ALA A 374 -4.75 -5.26 7.80
N LEU A 375 -3.99 -4.83 8.80
CA LEU A 375 -4.26 -5.15 10.20
C LEU A 375 -5.60 -4.56 10.68
N LEU A 376 -5.90 -3.31 10.32
CA LEU A 376 -7.18 -2.67 10.62
C LEU A 376 -8.35 -3.36 9.90
N GLU A 377 -8.17 -3.75 8.63
CA GLU A 377 -9.21 -4.43 7.87
C GLU A 377 -9.53 -5.82 8.44
N PHE A 378 -8.50 -6.56 8.86
CA PHE A 378 -8.66 -7.83 9.55
C PHE A 378 -9.48 -7.69 10.83
N GLU A 379 -9.15 -6.70 11.67
CA GLU A 379 -9.87 -6.43 12.92
C GLU A 379 -11.32 -5.96 12.66
N ARG A 380 -11.53 -5.07 11.69
CA ARG A 380 -12.86 -4.56 11.30
C ARG A 380 -13.80 -5.68 10.87
N ARG A 381 -13.25 -6.69 10.18
CA ARG A 381 -13.98 -7.89 9.73
C ARG A 381 -14.14 -8.96 10.81
N GLY A 382 -13.75 -8.66 12.05
CA GLY A 382 -13.96 -9.54 13.20
C GLY A 382 -12.86 -10.59 13.42
N GLY A 383 -11.72 -10.48 12.72
CA GLY A 383 -10.55 -11.29 12.99
C GLY A 383 -10.02 -11.07 14.40
N LYS A 384 -9.72 -12.14 15.14
CA LYS A 384 -9.24 -12.12 16.53
C LYS A 384 -8.21 -13.24 16.76
N GLY A 385 -7.30 -13.03 17.72
CA GLY A 385 -6.46 -14.11 18.28
C GLY A 385 -5.47 -14.72 17.29
N VAL A 386 -4.80 -13.88 16.50
CA VAL A 386 -3.73 -14.26 15.56
C VAL A 386 -2.44 -13.58 15.93
#